data_AF-A0A5D8QH70-F1
#
_entry.id   AF-A0A5D8QH70-F1
#
_cell.length_a   1.000
_cell.length_b   1.000
_cell.length_c   1.000
_cell.angle_alpha   90.00
_cell.angle_beta   90.00
_cell.angle_gamma   90.00
#
_symmetry.space_group_name_H-M   'P 1'
#
loop_
_entity.id
_entity.type
_entity.pdbx_description
1 polymer ?
#
loop_
_entity_poly.entity_id
_entity_poly.type
_entity_poly.pdbx_seq_one_letter_code
_entity_poly.pdbx_strand_id
1 'polypeptide(L)' 'MSAIAIAALCRQLIAEAEAIIKYTEDIEATKAIEGGAAALFDELRLDELEHIQKLTLELTEALSTGEEETGGEE' A
#
# COMPACT_ATOMS: atom_id res chain seq x y z
N MET A 1 3.59 14.59 -11.71
CA MET A 1 3.47 13.18 -12.18
C MET A 1 2.29 13.07 -13.16
N SER A 2 2.27 12.14 -14.12
CA SER A 2 1.11 12.00 -15.03
C SER A 2 -0.07 11.30 -14.37
N ALA A 3 -1.31 11.56 -14.82
CA ALA A 3 -2.50 10.88 -14.32
C ALA A 3 -2.43 9.34 -14.46
N ILE A 4 -1.77 8.85 -15.50
CA ILE A 4 -1.55 7.40 -15.71
C ILE A 4 -0.64 6.83 -14.61
N ALA A 5 0.42 7.55 -14.24
CA ALA A 5 1.33 7.14 -13.18
C ALA A 5 0.68 7.20 -11.78
N ILE A 6 -0.13 8.23 -11.51
CA ILE A 6 -0.94 8.31 -10.29
C ILE A 6 -1.90 7.13 -10.20
N ALA A 7 -2.60 6.80 -11.29
CA ALA A 7 -3.47 5.63 -11.34
C ALA A 7 -2.70 4.31 -11.12
N ALA A 8 -1.45 4.23 -11.57
CA ALA A 8 -0.59 3.07 -11.32
C ALA A 8 -0.18 2.95 -9.84
N LEU A 9 0.14 4.08 -9.18
CA LEU A 9 0.38 4.12 -7.73
C LEU A 9 -0.84 3.66 -6.93
N CYS A 10 -2.04 4.15 -7.28
CA CYS A 10 -3.27 3.72 -6.62
C CYS A 10 -3.54 2.22 -6.79
N ARG A 11 -3.20 1.64 -7.95
CA ARG A 11 -3.32 0.18 -8.16
C ARG A 11 -2.34 -0.61 -7.31
N GLN A 12 -1.12 -0.11 -7.11
CA GLN A 12 -0.16 -0.74 -6.20
C GLN A 12 -0.67 -0.70 -4.76
N LEU A 13 -1.19 0.45 -4.30
CA LEU A 13 -1.82 0.56 -2.97
C LEU A 13 -2.97 -0.44 -2.77
N ILE A 14 -3.80 -0.67 -3.79
CA ILE A 14 -4.86 -1.69 -3.75
C ILE A 14 -4.27 -3.09 -3.58
N ALA A 15 -3.24 -3.43 -4.36
CA ALA A 15 -2.59 -4.74 -4.28
C ALA A 15 -2.00 -5.02 -2.90
N GLU A 16 -1.30 -4.04 -2.30
CA GLU A 16 -0.75 -4.21 -0.94
C GLU A 16 -1.86 -4.33 0.11
N ALA A 17 -2.96 -3.59 -0.03
CA ALA A 17 -4.10 -3.71 0.88
C ALA A 17 -4.78 -5.09 0.77
N GLU A 18 -4.91 -5.63 -0.44
CA GLU A 18 -5.42 -6.99 -0.68
C GLU A 18 -4.49 -8.05 -0.06
N ALA A 19 -3.18 -7.86 -0.14
CA ALA A 19 -2.20 -8.75 0.49
C ALA A 19 -2.31 -8.73 2.03
N ILE A 20 -2.45 -7.56 2.65
CA ILE A 20 -2.68 -7.43 4.11
C ILE A 20 -3.95 -8.16 4.56
N ILE A 21 -5.04 -8.02 3.80
CA ILE A 21 -6.30 -8.73 4.08
C ILE A 21 -6.04 -10.23 4.04
N LYS A 22 -5.42 -10.73 2.96
CA LYS A 22 -5.12 -12.14 2.80
C LYS A 22 -4.25 -12.69 3.92
N TYR A 23 -3.14 -12.02 4.28
CA TYR A 23 -2.27 -12.49 5.36
C TYR A 23 -2.98 -12.45 6.72
N THR A 24 -3.90 -11.51 6.93
CA THR A 24 -4.72 -11.47 8.14
C THR A 24 -5.67 -12.66 8.23
N GLU A 25 -6.29 -13.05 7.12
CA GLU A 25 -7.13 -14.25 7.03
C GLU A 25 -6.30 -15.53 7.22
N ASP A 26 -5.11 -15.60 6.61
CA ASP A 26 -4.19 -16.73 6.73
C ASP A 26 -3.66 -16.91 8.17
N ILE A 27 -3.41 -15.81 8.89
CA ILE A 27 -3.07 -15.84 10.33
C ILE A 27 -4.19 -16.52 11.12
N GLU A 28 -5.45 -16.14 10.87
CA GLU A 28 -6.59 -16.72 11.59
C GLU A 28 -6.75 -18.21 11.25
N ALA A 29 -6.62 -18.57 9.97
CA ALA A 29 -6.71 -19.95 9.52
C ALA A 29 -5.59 -20.84 10.10
N THR A 30 -4.38 -20.31 10.27
CA THR A 30 -3.23 -21.09 10.77
C THR A 30 -3.13 -21.20 12.28
N LYS A 31 -3.81 -20.37 13.06
CA LYS A 31 -3.91 -20.54 14.53
C LYS A 31 -4.52 -21.88 14.95
N ALA A 32 -5.33 -22.49 14.08
CA ALA A 32 -5.92 -23.81 14.31
C ALA A 32 -4.95 -24.98 14.05
N ILE A 33 -3.72 -24.71 13.57
CA ILE A 33 -2.75 -25.71 13.15
C ILE A 33 -1.51 -25.63 14.04
N GLU A 34 -1.19 -26.73 14.73
CA GLU A 34 0.00 -26.84 15.59
C GLU A 34 1.28 -26.73 14.75
N GLY A 35 2.15 -25.76 15.08
CA GLY A 35 3.34 -25.42 14.28
C GLY A 35 3.08 -24.49 13.08
N GLY A 36 1.91 -23.84 13.02
CA GLY A 36 1.49 -23.00 11.90
C GLY A 36 2.38 -21.78 11.60
N ALA A 37 2.34 -21.32 10.34
CA ALA A 37 3.12 -20.21 9.80
C ALA A 37 2.62 -18.80 10.21
N ALA A 38 1.84 -18.68 11.29
CA ALA A 38 1.22 -17.42 11.70
C ALA A 38 2.25 -16.30 11.94
N ALA A 39 3.43 -16.63 12.48
CA ALA A 39 4.51 -15.65 12.67
C ALA A 39 5.06 -15.11 11.33
N LEU A 40 5.24 -15.97 10.33
CA LEU A 40 5.68 -15.56 8.99
C LEU A 40 4.65 -14.65 8.32
N PHE A 41 3.36 -14.97 8.44
CA PHE A 41 2.32 -14.12 7.89
C PHE A 41 2.20 -12.78 8.62
N ASP A 42 2.53 -12.73 9.91
CA ASP A 42 2.58 -11.47 10.66
C ASP A 42 3.73 -10.58 10.16
N GLU A 43 4.91 -11.15 9.91
CA GLU A 43 6.05 -10.44 9.30
C GLU A 43 5.69 -9.92 7.90
N LEU A 44 5.18 -10.77 7.02
CA LEU A 44 4.76 -10.36 5.66
C LEU A 44 3.71 -9.26 5.69
N ARG A 45 2.74 -9.34 6.62
CA ARG A 45 1.71 -8.30 6.76
C ARG A 45 2.30 -6.95 7.18
N LEU A 46 3.34 -6.94 8.02
CA LEU A 46 4.04 -5.71 8.41
C LEU A 46 4.83 -5.12 7.24
N ASP A 47 5.46 -5.97 6.43
CA ASP A 47 6.19 -5.54 5.23
C ASP A 47 5.25 -4.83 4.23
N GLU A 48 4.06 -5.39 3.95
CA GLU A 48 3.11 -4.73 3.05
C GLU A 48 2.55 -3.43 3.63
N LEU A 49 2.44 -3.32 4.97
CA LEU A 49 2.06 -2.06 5.61
C LEU A 49 3.14 -0.99 5.40
N GLU A 50 4.43 -1.36 5.47
CA GLU A 50 5.54 -0.47 5.15
C GLU A 50 5.49 -0.02 3.68
N HIS A 51 5.16 -0.93 2.75
CA HIS A 51 4.95 -0.60 1.35
C HIS A 51 3.81 0.39 1.15
N ILE A 52 2.65 0.19 1.78
CA ILE A 52 1.53 1.14 1.74
C ILE A 52 1.96 2.53 2.22
N GLN A 53 2.71 2.61 3.33
CA GLN A 53 3.18 3.89 3.85
C GLN A 53 4.07 4.62 2.84
N LYS A 54 5.02 3.92 2.22
CA LYS A 54 5.89 4.48 1.18
C LYS A 54 5.09 4.95 -0.04
N LEU A 55 4.20 4.12 -0.56
CA LEU A 55 3.36 4.44 -1.72
C LEU A 55 2.39 5.59 -1.42
N THR A 56 1.89 5.70 -0.19
CA THR A 56 1.00 6.79 0.24
C THR A 56 1.74 8.13 0.31
N LEU A 57 3.00 8.13 0.76
CA LEU A 57 3.84 9.32 0.72
C LEU A 57 4.09 9.75 -0.73
N GLU A 58 4.47 8.83 -1.60
CA GLU A 58 4.68 9.12 -3.03
C GLU A 58 3.40 9.65 -3.71
N LEU A 59 2.25 9.05 -3.41
CA LEU A 59 0.96 9.53 -3.91
C LEU A 59 0.63 10.94 -3.41
N THR A 60 0.93 11.21 -2.14
CA THR A 60 0.74 12.53 -1.52
C THR A 60 1.59 13.57 -2.26
N GLU A 61 2.88 13.31 -2.45
CA GLU A 61 3.78 14.18 -3.20
C GLU A 61 3.29 14.38 -4.64
N ALA A 62 2.87 13.31 -5.31
CA ALA A 62 2.39 13.35 -6.69
C ALA A 62 1.12 14.19 -6.88
N LEU A 63 0.23 14.23 -5.88
CA LEU A 63 -1.01 15.00 -5.92
C LEU A 63 -0.84 16.43 -5.38
N SER A 64 0.02 16.65 -4.38
CA SER A 64 0.31 17.97 -3.84
C SER A 64 1.15 18.84 -4.77
N THR A 65 1.99 18.22 -5.62
CA THR A 65 2.75 18.95 -6.66
C THR A 65 1.91 19.37 -7.86
N GLY A 66 0.63 18.96 -7.93
CA GLY A 66 -0.30 19.34 -8.98
C GLY A 66 -0.99 20.70 -8.79
N GLU A 67 -0.77 21.39 -7.66
CA GLU A 67 -1.39 22.69 -7.35
C GLU A 67 -0.54 23.91 -7.77
N GLU A 68 0.69 23.74 -8.28
CA GLU A 68 1.59 24.87 -8.62
C GLU A 68 1.46 25.41 -10.06
N GLU A 69 0.57 24.89 -10.91
CA GLU A 69 0.44 25.31 -12.33
C GLU A 69 -0.71 26.29 -12.62
N THR A 70 -1.30 26.99 -11.64
CA THR A 70 -2.24 28.10 -11.92
C THR A 70 -2.01 29.30 -11.01
N GLY A 71 -1.08 30.19 -11.35
CA GLY A 71 -0.95 31.43 -10.58
C GLY A 71 0.11 32.44 -11.01
N GLY A 72 0.66 32.33 -12.22
CA GLY A 72 1.64 33.31 -12.68
C GLY A 72 1.67 33.40 -14.19
N GLU A 73 0.79 34.23 -14.74
CA GLU A 73 1.02 34.99 -15.97
C GLU A 73 -0.06 36.09 -16.04
N GLU A 74 0.37 37.29 -15.62
CA GLU A 74 -0.08 38.67 -15.94
C GLU A 74 -1.56 39.09 -15.80
#